data_AF-A0A1G9RI83-F1
#
_entry.id   AF-A0A1G9RI83-F1
#
_cell.length_a   1.000
_cell.length_b   1.000
_cell.length_c   1.000
_cell.angle_alpha   90.00
_cell.angle_beta   90.00
_cell.angle_gamma   90.00
#
_symmetry.space_group_name_H-M   'P 1'
#
loop_
_entity.id
_entity.type
_entity.pdbx_description
1 polymer ?
#
loop_
_entity_poly.entity_id
_entity_poly.type
_entity_poly.pdbx_seq_one_letter_code
_entity_poly.pdbx_strand_id
1 'polypeptide(L)'
;MRTKIQNIDDLREEVIRLGVKRSEMETDLKIEVEKITSRIRLPLMLLRKLNDFLGGSRDKSGKKDGEDWVSGIFRIGLPVMMNRFLFPKSGFIVKSVIELISQNAAKTVNKDLMSGLLEKLSEWIKSPKTRNKKEPELADYGIPPDSETY
;
A
#
# COMPACT_ATOMS: atom_id res chain seq x y z
N MET A 1 -34.05 33.97 -3.35
CA MET A 1 -33.80 34.74 -2.10
C MET A 1 -34.78 34.26 -1.03
N ARG A 2 -34.43 34.37 0.26
CA ARG A 2 -35.32 34.00 1.38
C ARG A 2 -36.25 35.18 1.64
N THR A 3 -37.54 35.01 1.40
CA THR A 3 -38.54 36.02 1.75
C THR A 3 -38.80 35.93 3.25
N LYS A 4 -38.99 37.08 3.90
CA LYS A 4 -39.38 37.11 5.30
C LYS A 4 -40.85 36.70 5.35
N ILE A 5 -41.15 35.64 6.09
CA ILE A 5 -42.52 35.16 6.30
C ILE A 5 -43.28 36.26 7.05
N GLN A 6 -44.36 36.78 6.45
CA GLN A 6 -45.24 37.75 7.09
C GLN A 6 -46.67 37.22 7.21
N ASN A 7 -47.08 36.30 6.33
CA ASN A 7 -48.42 35.71 6.32
C ASN A 7 -48.39 34.16 6.30
N ILE A 8 -49.53 33.53 6.63
CA ILE A 8 -49.75 32.08 6.58
C ILE A 8 -49.59 31.51 5.16
N ASP A 9 -49.90 32.32 4.14
CA ASP A 9 -49.76 31.91 2.74
C ASP A 9 -48.28 31.84 2.34
N ASP A 10 -47.47 32.84 2.70
CA ASP A 10 -46.00 32.81 2.53
C ASP A 10 -45.38 31.57 3.18
N LEU A 11 -45.95 31.17 4.32
CA LEU A 11 -45.49 30.06 5.15
C LEU A 11 -45.77 28.72 4.46
N ARG A 12 -46.93 28.58 3.82
CA ARG A 12 -47.28 27.42 2.99
C ARG A 12 -46.44 27.34 1.74
N GLU A 13 -46.20 28.47 1.07
CA GLU A 13 -45.32 28.53 -0.10
C GLU A 13 -43.89 28.14 0.25
N GLU A 14 -43.36 28.63 1.38
CA GLU A 14 -42.01 28.26 1.81
C GLU A 14 -41.93 26.78 2.20
N VAL A 15 -42.97 26.19 2.79
CA VAL A 15 -43.01 24.73 3.06
C VAL A 15 -42.96 23.94 1.75
N ILE A 16 -43.74 24.31 0.74
CA ILE A 16 -43.71 23.67 -0.58
C ILE A 16 -42.31 23.82 -1.19
N ARG A 17 -41.73 25.02 -1.15
CA ARG A 17 -40.38 25.28 -1.66
C ARG A 17 -39.32 24.44 -0.95
N LEU A 18 -39.39 24.35 0.38
CA LEU A 18 -38.46 23.55 1.19
C LEU A 18 -38.62 22.06 0.88
N GLY A 19 -39.85 21.59 0.64
CA GLY A 19 -40.12 20.22 0.21
C GLY A 19 -39.47 19.89 -1.14
N VAL A 20 -39.63 20.78 -2.14
CA VAL A 20 -38.98 20.64 -3.45
C VAL A 20 -37.46 20.63 -3.31
N LYS A 21 -36.90 21.60 -2.58
CA LYS A 21 -35.45 21.69 -2.36
C LYS A 21 -34.90 20.46 -1.64
N ARG A 22 -35.64 19.92 -0.68
CA ARG A 22 -35.27 18.68 0.01
C ARG A 22 -35.24 17.50 -0.97
N SER A 23 -36.25 17.36 -1.81
CA SER A 23 -36.30 16.31 -2.83
C SER A 23 -35.09 16.37 -3.77
N GLU A 24 -34.71 17.57 -4.22
CA GLU A 24 -33.53 17.78 -5.07
C GLU A 24 -32.24 17.33 -4.36
N MET A 25 -32.05 17.73 -3.10
CA MET A 25 -30.89 17.31 -2.31
C MET A 25 -30.85 15.79 -2.08
N GLU A 26 -32.01 15.16 -1.88
CA GLU A 26 -32.09 13.70 -1.72
C GLU A 26 -31.72 12.96 -3.03
N THR A 27 -32.11 13.50 -4.19
CA THR A 27 -31.72 12.93 -5.49
C THR A 27 -30.23 13.10 -5.76
N ASP A 28 -29.67 14.27 -5.48
CA ASP A 28 -28.24 14.54 -5.66
C ASP A 28 -27.40 13.66 -4.74
N LEU A 29 -27.78 13.53 -3.47
CA LEU A 29 -27.09 12.68 -2.51
C LEU A 29 -27.11 11.20 -2.93
N LYS A 30 -28.24 10.69 -3.45
CA LYS A 30 -28.32 9.32 -3.97
C LYS A 30 -27.33 9.09 -5.11
N ILE A 31 -27.23 10.05 -6.03
CA ILE A 31 -26.28 9.98 -7.15
C ILE A 31 -24.83 9.97 -6.65
N GLU A 32 -24.50 10.82 -5.67
CA GLU A 32 -23.16 10.84 -5.07
C GLU A 32 -22.82 9.55 -4.34
N VAL A 33 -23.75 9.02 -3.53
CA VAL A 33 -23.57 7.75 -2.82
C VAL A 33 -23.41 6.59 -3.80
N GLU A 34 -24.15 6.57 -4.89
CA GLU A 34 -24.01 5.53 -5.92
C GLU A 34 -22.65 5.60 -6.62
N LYS A 35 -22.15 6.81 -6.92
CA LYS A 35 -20.80 7.03 -7.47
C LYS A 35 -19.71 6.57 -6.49
N ILE A 36 -19.84 6.88 -5.20
CA ILE A 36 -18.90 6.45 -4.16
C ILE A 36 -18.95 4.92 -4.01
N THR A 37 -20.16 4.37 -3.92
CA THR A 37 -20.39 2.94 -3.74
C THR A 37 -19.84 2.15 -4.91
N SER A 38 -20.09 2.57 -6.15
CA SER A 38 -19.57 1.89 -7.34
C SER A 38 -18.04 1.97 -7.42
N ARG A 39 -17.43 3.13 -7.09
CA ARG A 39 -15.98 3.31 -7.09
C ARG A 39 -15.26 2.50 -6.01
N ILE A 40 -15.90 2.24 -4.86
CA ILE A 40 -15.33 1.42 -3.77
C ILE A 40 -15.65 -0.07 -3.96
N ARG A 41 -16.82 -0.41 -4.50
CA ARG A 41 -17.26 -1.81 -4.70
C ARG A 41 -16.34 -2.57 -5.65
N LEU A 42 -15.92 -1.95 -6.75
CA LEU A 42 -15.02 -2.57 -7.73
C LEU A 42 -13.66 -2.97 -7.13
N PRO A 43 -12.87 -2.07 -6.51
CA PRO A 43 -11.60 -2.44 -5.89
C PRO A 43 -11.80 -3.41 -4.72
N LEU A 44 -12.86 -3.26 -3.91
CA LEU A 44 -13.13 -4.18 -2.81
C LEU A 44 -13.46 -5.60 -3.31
N MET A 45 -14.19 -5.73 -4.43
CA MET A 45 -14.51 -7.02 -5.04
C MET A 45 -13.28 -7.68 -5.65
N LEU A 46 -12.37 -6.90 -6.24
CA LEU A 46 -11.08 -7.40 -6.72
C LEU A 46 -10.20 -7.87 -5.56
N LEU A 47 -10.15 -7.12 -4.45
CA LEU A 47 -9.41 -7.52 -3.25
C LEU A 47 -9.98 -8.81 -2.64
N ARG A 48 -11.31 -8.95 -2.56
CA ARG A 48 -11.96 -10.19 -2.11
C ARG A 48 -11.63 -11.36 -3.02
N LYS A 49 -11.78 -11.21 -4.35
CA LYS A 49 -11.41 -12.25 -5.32
C LYS A 49 -9.93 -12.64 -5.25
N LEU A 50 -9.03 -11.67 -5.04
CA LEU A 50 -7.61 -11.93 -4.84
C LEU A 50 -7.35 -12.70 -3.55
N ASN A 51 -8.00 -12.33 -2.45
CA ASN A 51 -7.91 -13.05 -1.19
C ASN A 51 -8.46 -14.47 -1.31
N ASP A 52 -9.59 -14.66 -2.00
CA ASP A 52 -10.18 -15.97 -2.28
C ASP A 52 -9.26 -16.82 -3.19
N PHE A 53 -8.61 -16.21 -4.20
CA PHE A 53 -7.66 -16.87 -5.10
C PHE A 53 -6.33 -17.23 -4.42
N LEU A 54 -5.84 -16.41 -3.50
CA LEU A 54 -4.61 -16.65 -2.71
C LEU A 54 -4.82 -17.63 -1.53
N GLY A 55 -5.94 -18.36 -1.50
CA GLY A 55 -6.18 -19.39 -0.49
C GLY A 55 -6.88 -18.89 0.78
N GLY A 56 -7.53 -17.72 0.73
CA GLY A 56 -8.37 -17.19 1.79
C GLY A 56 -9.71 -17.90 1.95
N SER A 57 -9.75 -19.23 1.78
CA SER A 57 -10.84 -20.02 2.33
C SER A 57 -10.64 -20.09 3.83
N ARG A 58 -11.40 -19.27 4.54
CA ARG A 58 -11.48 -19.26 6.00
C ARG A 58 -11.97 -20.63 6.45
N ASP A 59 -11.05 -21.54 6.77
CA ASP A 59 -11.36 -22.64 7.66
C ASP A 59 -11.94 -22.04 8.93
N LYS A 60 -13.17 -22.45 9.25
CA LYS A 60 -13.86 -22.12 10.49
C LYS A 60 -13.06 -22.68 11.65
N SER A 61 -12.10 -21.93 12.18
CA SER A 61 -11.42 -22.28 13.41
C SER A 61 -11.03 -21.02 14.17
N GLY A 62 -11.91 -20.66 15.11
CA GLY A 62 -11.55 -20.15 16.43
C GLY A 62 -10.61 -18.96 16.52
N LYS A 63 -11.19 -17.81 16.90
CA LYS A 63 -10.64 -16.80 17.83
C LYS A 63 -9.15 -16.43 17.68
N LYS A 64 -8.90 -15.19 17.26
CA LYS A 64 -7.86 -14.31 17.81
C LYS A 64 -8.06 -12.87 17.31
N ASP A 65 -8.93 -12.15 18.01
CA ASP A 65 -9.20 -10.74 17.79
C ASP A 65 -7.96 -9.91 18.17
N GLY A 66 -7.11 -9.57 17.19
CA GLY A 66 -6.02 -8.61 17.39
C GLY A 66 -4.86 -8.71 16.41
N GLU A 67 -4.47 -9.92 16.01
CA GLU A 67 -3.33 -10.15 15.09
C GLU A 67 -3.72 -10.08 13.60
N ASP A 68 -5.01 -10.25 13.29
CA ASP A 68 -5.47 -10.42 11.91
C ASP A 68 -5.36 -9.15 11.06
N TRP A 69 -5.51 -7.95 11.65
CA TRP A 69 -5.41 -6.70 10.89
C TRP A 69 -3.95 -6.31 10.63
N VAL A 70 -3.06 -6.50 11.61
CA VAL A 70 -1.61 -6.28 11.42
C VAL A 70 -1.05 -7.29 10.44
N SER A 71 -1.40 -8.57 10.61
CA SER A 71 -1.02 -9.63 9.68
C SER A 71 -1.63 -9.41 8.30
N GLY A 72 -2.85 -8.88 8.20
CA GLY A 72 -3.49 -8.49 6.95
C GLY A 72 -2.77 -7.34 6.26
N ILE A 73 -2.37 -6.30 7.00
CA ILE A 73 -1.56 -5.19 6.49
C ILE A 73 -0.17 -5.68 6.10
N PHE A 74 0.45 -6.61 6.82
CA PHE A 74 1.75 -7.15 6.42
C PHE A 74 1.63 -8.03 5.16
N ARG A 75 0.61 -8.87 5.05
CA ARG A 75 0.37 -9.72 3.87
C ARG A 75 0.10 -8.92 2.60
N ILE A 76 -0.59 -7.78 2.69
CA ILE A 76 -0.94 -6.94 1.52
C ILE A 76 0.06 -5.79 1.34
N GLY A 77 0.46 -5.16 2.43
CA GLY A 77 1.36 -4.02 2.46
C GLY A 77 2.81 -4.38 2.17
N LEU A 78 3.30 -5.55 2.61
CA LEU A 78 4.68 -5.96 2.32
C LEU A 78 4.90 -6.17 0.81
N PRO A 79 4.07 -6.90 0.05
CA PRO A 79 4.23 -7.03 -1.41
C PRO A 79 4.05 -5.69 -2.14
N VAL A 80 3.14 -4.83 -1.68
CA VAL A 80 2.88 -3.52 -2.32
C VAL A 80 4.03 -2.54 -2.07
N MET A 81 4.57 -2.45 -0.85
CA MET A 81 5.78 -1.68 -0.58
C MET A 81 6.97 -2.25 -1.33
N MET A 82 7.14 -3.58 -1.36
CA MET A 82 8.24 -4.21 -2.09
C MET A 82 8.20 -3.86 -3.58
N ASN A 83 7.03 -3.95 -4.21
CA ASN A 83 6.83 -3.60 -5.61
C ASN A 83 7.04 -2.10 -5.90
N ARG A 84 6.78 -1.23 -4.92
CA ARG A 84 6.96 0.22 -5.05
C ARG A 84 8.38 0.69 -4.76
N PHE A 85 9.09 0.06 -3.82
CA PHE A 85 10.39 0.52 -3.33
C PHE A 85 11.57 -0.27 -3.90
N LEU A 86 11.47 -1.58 -4.10
CA LEU A 86 12.57 -2.36 -4.68
C LEU A 86 12.58 -2.31 -6.22
N PHE A 87 11.43 -2.24 -6.87
CA PHE A 87 11.38 -2.24 -8.34
C PHE A 87 10.26 -1.34 -8.93
N PRO A 88 10.41 -0.01 -8.88
CA PRO A 88 9.35 0.95 -9.24
C PRO A 88 8.84 0.87 -10.71
N LYS A 89 9.51 0.11 -11.60
CA LYS A 89 9.10 -0.10 -13.00
C LYS A 89 9.05 -1.57 -13.45
N SER A 90 9.30 -2.55 -12.57
CA SER A 90 9.55 -3.93 -13.01
C SER A 90 8.34 -4.89 -12.90
N GLY A 91 7.12 -4.36 -12.96
CA GLY A 91 5.89 -5.15 -12.83
C GLY A 91 5.89 -6.44 -13.67
N PHE A 92 6.50 -6.44 -14.86
CA PHE A 92 6.68 -7.65 -15.68
C PHE A 92 7.85 -8.55 -15.26
N ILE A 93 9.00 -7.99 -14.88
CA ILE A 93 10.22 -8.75 -14.53
C ILE A 93 10.04 -9.48 -13.20
N VAL A 94 9.49 -8.81 -12.19
CA VAL A 94 9.22 -9.46 -10.89
C VAL A 94 8.14 -10.54 -11.05
N LYS A 95 7.11 -10.29 -11.88
CA LYS A 95 6.09 -11.30 -12.18
C LYS A 95 6.67 -12.51 -12.91
N SER A 96 7.52 -12.30 -13.93
CA SER A 96 8.14 -13.41 -14.67
C SER A 96 9.14 -14.17 -13.81
N VAL A 97 9.91 -13.49 -12.96
CA VAL A 97 10.82 -14.15 -12.00
C VAL A 97 10.02 -14.96 -10.98
N ILE A 98 8.94 -14.40 -10.41
CA ILE A 98 8.05 -15.15 -9.50
C ILE A 98 7.39 -16.33 -10.22
N GLU A 99 6.97 -16.16 -11.46
CA GLU A 99 6.28 -17.19 -12.24
C GLU A 99 7.25 -18.32 -12.64
N LEU A 100 8.46 -17.99 -13.06
CA LEU A 100 9.54 -18.95 -13.33
C LEU A 100 9.97 -19.69 -12.05
N ILE A 101 10.08 -18.97 -10.93
CA ILE A 101 10.36 -19.58 -9.63
C ILE A 101 9.19 -20.48 -9.21
N SER A 102 7.94 -20.06 -9.40
CA SER A 102 6.75 -20.86 -9.05
C SER A 102 6.66 -22.14 -9.89
N GLN A 103 6.87 -22.04 -11.20
CA GLN A 103 6.86 -23.17 -12.12
C GLN A 103 8.00 -24.17 -11.85
N ASN A 104 9.18 -23.68 -11.44
CA ASN A 104 10.32 -24.54 -11.08
C ASN A 104 10.24 -25.08 -9.65
N ALA A 105 9.74 -24.28 -8.69
CA ALA A 105 9.55 -24.69 -7.30
C ALA A 105 8.52 -25.81 -7.19
N ALA A 106 7.46 -25.81 -8.00
CA ALA A 106 6.48 -26.90 -8.03
C ALA A 106 7.08 -28.26 -8.45
N LYS A 107 8.22 -28.27 -9.16
CA LYS A 107 8.85 -29.50 -9.67
C LYS A 107 10.04 -29.99 -8.84
N THR A 108 10.69 -29.11 -8.07
CA THR A 108 11.86 -29.44 -7.25
C THR A 108 11.83 -28.71 -5.91
N VAL A 109 10.92 -29.10 -5.01
CA VAL A 109 10.98 -28.62 -3.62
C VAL A 109 12.04 -29.40 -2.87
N ASN A 110 13.32 -29.09 -3.10
CA ASN A 110 14.39 -29.52 -2.19
C ASN A 110 14.50 -28.48 -1.07
N LYS A 111 14.20 -28.87 0.17
CA LYS A 111 14.14 -27.97 1.34
C LYS A 111 15.43 -27.18 1.55
N ASP A 112 16.56 -27.73 1.14
CA ASP A 112 17.87 -27.13 1.31
C ASP A 112 18.07 -25.90 0.39
N LEU A 113 17.53 -25.92 -0.83
CA LEU A 113 17.62 -24.79 -1.77
C LEU A 113 16.71 -23.63 -1.34
N MET A 114 15.52 -23.94 -0.82
CA MET A 114 14.60 -22.92 -0.27
C MET A 114 15.18 -22.27 0.98
N SER A 115 15.82 -23.05 1.85
CA SER A 115 16.47 -22.55 3.07
C SER A 115 17.65 -21.63 2.73
N GLY A 116 18.50 -22.00 1.77
CA GLY A 116 19.63 -21.16 1.35
C GLY A 116 19.20 -19.86 0.64
N LEU A 117 18.09 -19.87 -0.10
CA LEU A 117 17.53 -18.65 -0.70
C LEU A 117 16.89 -17.74 0.36
N LEU A 118 16.20 -18.32 1.34
CA LEU A 118 15.64 -17.59 2.48
C LEU A 118 16.75 -16.97 3.35
N GLU A 119 17.84 -17.68 3.58
CA GLU A 119 19.02 -17.15 4.28
C GLU A 119 19.66 -15.99 3.51
N LYS A 120 19.88 -16.13 2.19
CA LYS A 120 20.46 -15.05 1.36
C LYS A 120 19.55 -13.82 1.30
N LEU A 121 18.24 -14.01 1.22
CA LEU A 121 17.26 -12.91 1.27
C LEU A 121 17.22 -12.27 2.66
N SER A 122 17.27 -13.08 3.72
CA SER A 122 17.37 -12.60 5.10
C SER A 122 18.67 -11.81 5.30
N GLU A 123 19.82 -12.28 4.84
CA GLU A 123 21.10 -11.57 4.89
C GLU A 123 21.07 -10.27 4.09
N TRP A 124 20.45 -10.28 2.90
CA TRP A 124 20.33 -9.08 2.08
C TRP A 124 19.45 -8.01 2.73
N ILE A 125 18.36 -8.42 3.40
CA ILE A 125 17.48 -7.52 4.16
C ILE A 125 18.14 -7.09 5.47
N LYS A 126 18.90 -7.98 6.12
CA LYS A 126 19.65 -7.71 7.37
C LYS A 126 20.99 -7.04 7.13
N SER A 127 21.35 -6.67 5.90
CA SER A 127 22.55 -5.87 5.62
C SER A 127 22.17 -4.40 5.50
N PRO A 128 22.02 -3.64 6.61
CA PRO A 128 22.06 -2.19 6.54
C PRO A 128 23.49 -1.84 6.19
N LYS A 129 23.75 -1.63 4.89
CA LYS A 129 24.98 -1.09 4.29
C LYS A 129 25.90 -0.50 5.36
N THR A 130 26.76 -1.35 5.95
CA THR A 130 27.84 -0.88 6.81
C THR A 130 28.76 -0.20 5.84
N ARG A 131 28.56 1.11 5.67
CA ARG A 131 29.53 2.00 5.07
C ARG A 131 30.79 1.72 5.87
N ASN A 132 31.71 0.94 5.30
CA ASN A 132 33.10 0.99 5.69
C ASN A 132 33.42 2.48 5.64
N LYS A 133 33.49 3.11 6.81
CA LYS A 133 34.10 4.42 6.96
C LYS A 133 35.50 4.18 6.43
N LYS A 134 35.79 4.62 5.21
CA LYS A 134 37.17 4.89 4.84
C LYS A 134 37.66 5.83 5.94
N GLU A 135 38.64 5.37 6.71
CA GLU A 135 39.38 6.24 7.61
C GLU A 135 39.81 7.46 6.79
N PRO A 136 39.67 8.69 7.30
CA PRO A 136 40.17 9.84 6.59
C PRO A 136 41.67 9.62 6.39
N GLU A 137 42.13 9.55 5.14
CA GLU A 137 43.55 9.67 4.83
C GLU A 137 44.00 10.98 5.48
N LEU A 138 44.85 10.87 6.51
CA LEU A 138 45.56 12.01 7.08
C LEU A 138 46.27 12.66 5.91
N ALA A 139 45.82 13.85 5.51
CA ALA A 139 46.52 14.64 4.52
C ALA A 139 47.94 14.84 5.05
N ASP A 140 48.92 14.30 4.33
CA ASP A 140 50.32 14.55 4.59
C ASP A 140 50.58 16.01 4.24
N TYR A 141 50.56 16.87 5.25
CA TYR A 141 50.97 18.26 5.13
C TYR A 141 52.49 18.29 5.08
N GLY A 142 53.03 17.87 3.93
CA GLY A 142 54.46 17.92 3.67
C GLY A 142 55.02 19.31 3.98
N ILE A 143 56.15 19.34 4.71
CA ILE A 143 56.86 20.59 5.00
C ILE A 143 57.31 21.19 3.66
N PRO A 144 57.02 22.47 3.37
CA PRO A 144 57.43 23.10 2.12
C PRO A 144 58.95 23.03 1.94
N PRO A 145 59.45 22.74 0.73
CA PRO A 145 60.87 22.42 0.46
C PRO A 145 61.88 23.55 0.72
N ASP A 146 61.45 24.73 1.17
CA ASP A 146 62.31 25.90 1.41
C ASP A 146 62.47 26.26 2.90
N SER A 147 62.02 25.42 3.84
CA SER A 147 62.15 25.71 5.29
C SER A 147 63.54 25.43 5.88
N GLU A 148 64.45 24.84 5.10
CA GLU A 148 65.85 24.63 5.49
C GLU A 148 66.73 25.59 4.70
N THR A 149 66.75 26.86 5.12
CA THR A 149 67.81 27.80 4.75
C THR A 149 68.58 28.18 6.01
N TYR A 150 69.89 27.94 5.95
CA TYR A 150 70.92 28.03 6.98
C TYR A 150 71.03 29.37 7.71
#